data_AF-A0A429ILL2-F1
#
_entry.id   AF-A0A429ILL2-F1
#
_cell.length_a   1.000
_cell.length_b   1.000
_cell.length_c   1.000
_cell.angle_alpha   90.00
_cell.angle_beta   90.00
_cell.angle_gamma   90.00
#
_symmetry.space_group_name_H-M   'P 1'
#
loop_
_entity.id
_entity.type
_entity.pdbx_description
1 polymer ?
#
loop_
_entity_poly.entity_id
_entity_poly.type
_entity_poly.pdbx_seq_one_letter_code
_entity_poly.pdbx_strand_id
1 'polypeptide(L)'
;MPPHQSVFGPSDNAVRNNQVSVDELHRWAERSAREFTDHLAVADAGRSITAWTDQLHRARTAAEFQAVAEAVVGDGNSGLGALHQFLETAAEWCERHQEPGIADHYRVYARRLASLGEHLTDLGEDHLLLEAYRRAHRPPQPP
;
A
#
# COMPACT_ATOMS: atom_id res chain seq x y z
N MET A 1 -36.98 29.58 -20.26
CA MET A 1 -36.63 28.37 -19.49
C MET A 1 -35.13 28.42 -19.21
N PRO A 2 -34.68 28.52 -17.96
CA PRO A 2 -33.25 28.45 -17.66
C PRO A 2 -32.78 26.99 -17.73
N PRO A 3 -31.52 26.72 -18.11
CA PRO A 3 -31.02 25.36 -18.16
C PRO A 3 -30.77 24.85 -16.74
N HIS A 4 -31.14 23.59 -16.53
CA HIS A 4 -30.94 22.84 -15.31
C HIS A 4 -29.47 22.86 -14.89
N GLN A 5 -29.17 23.54 -13.78
CA GLN A 5 -27.93 23.32 -13.05
C GLN A 5 -27.94 21.87 -12.54
N SER A 6 -26.91 21.11 -12.88
CA SER A 6 -26.70 19.73 -12.45
C SER A 6 -26.62 19.65 -10.92
N VAL A 7 -27.67 19.15 -10.27
CA VAL A 7 -27.93 19.21 -8.80
C VAL A 7 -27.14 18.18 -7.97
N PHE A 8 -25.98 17.69 -8.40
CA PHE A 8 -25.29 16.61 -7.66
C PHE A 8 -23.78 16.81 -7.47
N GLY A 9 -23.32 18.06 -7.40
CA GLY A 9 -21.97 18.41 -6.95
C GLY A 9 -21.99 19.52 -5.90
N PRO A 10 -20.97 19.63 -5.04
CA PRO A 10 -20.78 20.85 -4.25
C PRO A 10 -20.67 22.03 -5.22
N SER A 11 -21.41 23.10 -4.98
CA SER A 11 -21.39 24.28 -5.84
C SER A 11 -19.96 24.82 -5.94
N ASP A 12 -19.49 25.17 -7.15
CA ASP A 12 -18.15 25.72 -7.40
C ASP A 12 -17.81 26.89 -6.45
N ASN A 13 -18.79 27.72 -6.10
CA ASN A 13 -18.63 28.81 -5.14
C ASN A 13 -18.35 28.35 -3.70
N ALA A 14 -18.90 27.22 -3.25
CA ALA A 14 -18.68 26.69 -1.91
C ALA A 14 -17.29 26.05 -1.78
N VAL A 15 -16.84 25.36 -2.84
CA VAL A 15 -15.49 24.80 -2.95
C VAL A 15 -14.46 25.94 -2.95
N ARG A 16 -14.70 27.00 -3.74
CA ARG A 16 -13.79 28.15 -3.84
C ARG A 16 -13.71 28.98 -2.55
N ASN A 17 -14.77 29.00 -1.74
CA ASN A 17 -14.82 29.70 -0.47
C ASN A 17 -14.40 28.83 0.73
N ASN A 18 -13.91 27.60 0.50
CA ASN A 18 -13.47 26.67 1.54
C ASN A 18 -14.57 26.34 2.58
N GLN A 19 -15.84 26.34 2.14
CA GLN A 19 -17.02 26.13 3.00
C GLN A 19 -17.54 24.68 2.98
N VAL A 20 -16.88 23.79 2.24
CA VAL A 20 -17.26 22.37 2.15
C VAL A 20 -16.41 21.57 3.14
N SER A 21 -17.06 20.79 4.00
CA SER A 21 -16.34 19.92 4.93
C SER A 21 -15.69 18.72 4.21
N VAL A 22 -14.61 18.18 4.77
CA VAL A 22 -13.93 16.98 4.25
C VAL A 22 -14.90 15.79 4.15
N ASP A 23 -15.78 15.64 5.14
CA ASP A 23 -16.81 14.59 5.15
C ASP A 23 -17.86 14.75 4.03
N GLU A 24 -18.15 15.98 3.60
CA GLU A 24 -19.01 16.22 2.45
C GLU A 24 -18.31 15.91 1.13
N LEU A 25 -17.00 16.17 1.02
CA LEU A 25 -16.20 15.79 -0.14
C LEU A 25 -16.12 14.26 -0.28
N HIS A 26 -15.91 13.53 0.81
CA HIS A 26 -15.92 12.06 0.81
C HIS A 26 -17.29 11.50 0.37
N ARG A 27 -18.39 11.97 0.97
CA ARG A 27 -19.75 11.54 0.60
C ARG A 27 -20.12 11.90 -0.84
N TRP A 28 -19.55 12.96 -1.39
CA TRP A 28 -19.72 13.29 -2.81
C TRP A 28 -18.92 12.34 -3.70
N ALA A 29 -17.63 12.12 -3.40
CA ALA A 29 -16.77 11.21 -4.15
C ALA A 29 -17.33 9.79 -4.19
N GLU A 30 -17.80 9.27 -3.04
CA GLU A 30 -18.45 7.95 -2.94
C GLU A 30 -19.69 7.83 -3.84
N ARG A 31 -20.54 8.86 -3.87
CA ARG A 31 -21.74 8.86 -4.72
C ARG A 31 -21.38 8.94 -6.21
N SER A 32 -20.40 9.76 -6.56
CA SER A 32 -19.95 9.94 -7.93
C SER A 32 -19.22 8.72 -8.50
N ALA A 33 -18.55 7.94 -7.64
CA ALA A 33 -17.81 6.73 -8.03
C ALA A 33 -18.64 5.43 -7.95
N ARG A 34 -19.93 5.51 -7.54
CA ARG A 34 -20.73 4.33 -7.18
C ARG A 34 -20.81 3.27 -8.27
N GLU A 35 -21.08 3.67 -9.51
CA GLU A 35 -21.13 2.76 -10.67
C GLU A 35 -19.77 2.09 -10.94
N PHE A 36 -18.67 2.82 -10.74
CA PHE A 36 -17.32 2.28 -10.88
C PHE A 36 -17.00 1.29 -9.75
N THR A 37 -17.34 1.62 -8.50
CA THR A 37 -17.10 0.76 -7.33
C THR A 37 -17.95 -0.50 -7.35
N ASP A 38 -19.16 -0.45 -7.90
CA ASP A 38 -20.04 -1.62 -8.03
C ASP A 38 -19.45 -2.69 -8.97
N HIS A 39 -18.59 -2.27 -9.90
CA HIS A 39 -17.85 -3.16 -10.81
C HIS A 39 -16.42 -3.48 -10.36
N LEU A 40 -15.93 -2.81 -9.32
CA LEU A 40 -14.63 -3.08 -8.76
C LEU A 40 -14.71 -4.38 -7.95
N ALA A 41 -14.17 -5.47 -8.50
CA ALA A 41 -13.89 -6.67 -7.72
C ALA A 41 -12.77 -6.34 -6.73
N VAL A 42 -13.11 -5.75 -5.59
CA VAL A 42 -12.18 -5.53 -4.47
C VAL A 42 -11.83 -6.91 -3.92
N ALA A 43 -10.88 -7.58 -4.55
CA ALA A 43 -10.14 -8.64 -3.90
C ALA A 43 -9.58 -8.02 -2.62
N ASP A 44 -9.96 -8.58 -1.49
CA ASP A 44 -9.82 -7.95 -0.18
C ASP A 44 -8.34 -7.88 0.21
N ALA A 45 -7.66 -6.83 -0.24
CA ALA A 45 -6.25 -6.57 0.05
C ALA A 45 -5.98 -6.54 1.56
N GLY A 46 -6.99 -6.15 2.35
CA GLY A 46 -6.97 -6.23 3.82
C GLY A 46 -6.83 -7.66 4.31
N ARG A 47 -7.59 -8.61 3.74
CA ARG A 47 -7.47 -10.05 4.08
C ARG A 47 -6.08 -10.62 3.80
N SER A 48 -5.40 -10.20 2.74
CA SER A 48 -4.03 -10.65 2.43
C SER A 48 -3.03 -10.16 3.48
N ILE A 49 -3.12 -8.90 3.92
CA ILE A 49 -2.26 -8.34 4.98
C ILE A 49 -2.54 -9.01 6.33
N THR A 50 -3.82 -9.27 6.66
CA THR A 50 -4.20 -10.01 7.87
C THR A 50 -3.65 -11.44 7.84
N ALA A 51 -3.73 -12.12 6.70
CA ALA A 51 -3.19 -13.48 6.55
C ALA A 51 -1.68 -13.54 6.75
N TRP A 52 -0.91 -12.56 6.24
CA TRP A 52 0.53 -12.50 6.48
C TRP A 52 0.86 -12.20 7.94
N THR A 53 0.09 -11.34 8.59
CA THR A 53 0.23 -11.04 10.02
C THR A 53 0.02 -12.30 10.88
N ASP A 54 -0.99 -13.10 10.54
CA ASP A 54 -1.28 -14.37 11.21
C ASP A 54 -0.16 -15.41 11.02
N GLN A 55 0.45 -15.47 9.84
CA GLN A 55 1.58 -16.36 9.57
C GLN A 55 2.84 -15.91 10.32
N LEU A 56 3.08 -14.59 10.41
CA LEU A 56 4.17 -14.04 11.21
C LEU A 56 4.03 -14.43 12.68
N HIS A 57 2.81 -14.40 13.23
CA HIS A 57 2.55 -14.82 14.61
C HIS A 57 2.80 -16.32 14.85
N ARG A 58 2.76 -17.13 13.80
CA ARG A 58 2.99 -18.58 13.86
C ARG A 58 4.43 -18.98 13.58
N ALA A 59 5.26 -18.07 13.06
CA ALA A 59 6.66 -18.31 12.79
C ALA A 59 7.41 -18.58 14.10
N ARG A 60 8.16 -19.69 14.16
CA ARG A 60 8.94 -20.14 15.33
C ARG A 60 10.44 -20.11 15.08
N THR A 61 10.85 -19.92 13.83
CA THR A 61 12.24 -19.88 13.40
C THR A 61 12.49 -18.66 12.53
N ALA A 62 13.74 -18.16 12.46
CA ALA A 62 14.04 -17.04 11.57
C ALA A 62 13.80 -17.37 10.10
N ALA A 63 13.97 -18.63 9.70
CA ALA A 63 13.67 -19.08 8.34
C ALA A 63 12.17 -18.95 8.00
N GLU A 64 11.28 -19.27 8.95
CA GLU A 64 9.84 -19.08 8.76
C GLU A 64 9.45 -17.60 8.77
N PHE A 65 10.09 -16.79 9.62
CA PHE A 65 9.92 -15.33 9.62
C PHE A 65 10.36 -14.74 8.27
N GLN A 66 11.50 -15.18 7.75
CA GLN A 66 12.05 -14.72 6.48
C GLN A 66 11.15 -15.09 5.30
N ALA A 67 10.62 -16.31 5.26
CA ALA A 67 9.70 -16.71 4.20
C ALA A 67 8.43 -15.85 4.16
N VAL A 68 7.92 -15.42 5.33
CA VAL A 68 6.79 -14.49 5.41
C VAL A 68 7.21 -13.08 5.00
N ALA A 69 8.40 -12.62 5.41
CA ALA A 69 8.94 -11.31 5.02
C ALA A 69 9.16 -11.22 3.50
N GLU A 70 9.73 -12.25 2.87
CA GLU A 70 9.89 -12.35 1.42
C GLU A 70 8.55 -12.37 0.68
N ALA A 71 7.51 -13.01 1.24
CA ALA A 71 6.17 -12.97 0.64
C ALA A 71 5.54 -11.56 0.69
N VAL A 72 5.88 -10.76 1.70
CA VAL A 72 5.41 -9.37 1.86
C VAL A 72 6.20 -8.41 0.96
N VAL A 73 7.51 -8.64 0.81
CA VAL A 73 8.46 -7.71 0.19
C VAL A 73 8.79 -8.06 -1.27
N GLY A 74 8.75 -9.34 -1.64
CA GLY A 74 9.35 -9.89 -2.86
C GLY A 74 8.89 -9.26 -4.18
N ASP A 75 9.50 -9.68 -5.29
CA ASP A 75 9.30 -8.99 -6.57
C ASP A 75 7.92 -9.21 -7.20
N GLY A 76 7.33 -8.10 -7.69
CA GLY A 76 6.25 -8.04 -8.68
C GLY A 76 4.86 -8.52 -8.25
N ASN A 77 4.75 -9.51 -7.36
CA ASN A 77 3.49 -10.11 -6.89
C ASN A 77 3.34 -10.06 -5.35
N SER A 78 4.30 -9.47 -4.64
CA SER A 78 4.17 -9.24 -3.19
C SER A 78 3.19 -8.12 -2.89
N GLY A 79 2.74 -8.02 -1.64
CA GLY A 79 1.87 -6.92 -1.22
C GLY A 79 2.52 -5.56 -1.37
N LEU A 80 3.83 -5.47 -1.10
CA LEU A 80 4.58 -4.24 -1.26
C LEU A 80 4.78 -3.89 -2.73
N GLY A 81 5.10 -4.86 -3.58
CA GLY A 81 5.22 -4.67 -5.02
C GLY A 81 3.90 -4.26 -5.68
N ALA A 82 2.79 -4.88 -5.29
CA ALA A 82 1.46 -4.51 -5.76
C ALA A 82 1.07 -3.08 -5.33
N LEU A 83 1.42 -2.68 -4.10
CA LEU A 83 1.20 -1.33 -3.61
C LEU A 83 2.11 -0.31 -4.32
N HIS A 84 3.36 -0.65 -4.62
CA HIS A 84 4.26 0.19 -5.42
C HIS A 84 3.65 0.43 -6.81
N GLN A 85 3.25 -0.64 -7.50
CA GLN A 85 2.63 -0.54 -8.82
C GLN A 85 1.34 0.29 -8.80
N PHE A 86 0.53 0.16 -7.74
CA PHE A 86 -0.66 1.00 -7.55
C PHE A 86 -0.30 2.48 -7.43
N LEU A 87 0.73 2.83 -6.66
CA LEU A 87 1.16 4.22 -6.47
C LEU A 87 1.73 4.82 -7.78
N GLU A 88 2.50 4.04 -8.55
CA GLU A 88 2.98 4.48 -9.88
C GLU A 88 1.80 4.68 -10.85
N THR A 89 0.84 3.76 -10.87
CA THR A 89 -0.36 3.87 -11.71
C THR A 89 -1.22 5.08 -11.31
N ALA A 90 -1.30 5.39 -10.01
CA ALA A 90 -1.98 6.58 -9.51
C ALA A 90 -1.24 7.86 -9.93
N ALA A 91 0.10 7.87 -9.88
CA ALA A 91 0.89 8.99 -10.37
C ALA A 91 0.68 9.24 -11.87
N GLU A 92 0.70 8.19 -12.70
CA GLU A 92 0.42 8.28 -14.14
C GLU A 92 -1.00 8.77 -14.43
N TRP A 93 -1.98 8.38 -13.60
CA TRP A 93 -3.33 8.92 -13.70
C TRP A 93 -3.35 10.41 -13.39
N CYS A 94 -2.69 10.86 -12.31
CA CYS A 94 -2.60 12.27 -11.95
C CYS A 94 -1.92 13.11 -13.05
N GLU A 95 -0.85 12.60 -13.68
CA GLU A 95 -0.20 13.30 -14.81
C GLU A 95 -1.14 13.47 -16.01
N ARG A 96 -1.88 12.42 -16.37
CA ARG A 96 -2.85 12.48 -17.46
C ARG A 96 -4.00 13.46 -17.19
N HIS A 97 -4.30 13.73 -15.93
CA HIS A 97 -5.37 14.63 -15.49
C HIS A 97 -4.86 16.03 -15.11
N GLN A 98 -3.62 16.38 -15.52
CA GLN A 98 -3.01 17.69 -15.29
C GLN A 98 -2.78 18.06 -13.81
N GLU A 99 -2.55 17.07 -12.95
CA GLU A 99 -2.24 17.24 -11.53
C GLU A 99 -0.79 16.79 -11.21
N PRO A 100 0.24 17.44 -11.78
CA PRO A 100 1.63 16.98 -11.66
C PRO A 100 2.17 17.05 -10.22
N GLY A 101 1.71 18.02 -9.42
CA GLY A 101 2.12 18.14 -8.01
C GLY A 101 1.62 16.97 -7.15
N ILE A 102 0.45 16.42 -7.47
CA ILE A 102 -0.09 15.23 -6.80
C ILE A 102 0.62 13.97 -7.30
N ALA A 103 0.92 13.91 -8.61
CA ALA A 103 1.68 12.80 -9.20
C ALA A 103 3.06 12.64 -8.55
N ASP A 104 3.77 13.76 -8.31
CA ASP A 104 5.07 13.74 -7.64
C ASP A 104 5.00 13.20 -6.21
N HIS A 105 3.94 13.52 -5.46
CA HIS A 105 3.71 12.95 -4.14
C HIS A 105 3.55 11.43 -4.21
N TYR A 106 2.72 10.92 -5.13
CA TYR A 106 2.55 9.48 -5.33
C TYR A 106 3.87 8.79 -5.67
N ARG A 107 4.71 9.37 -6.54
CA ARG A 107 6.05 8.85 -6.86
C ARG A 107 7.04 8.90 -5.70
N VAL A 108 6.95 9.89 -4.83
CA VAL A 108 7.78 9.93 -3.61
C VAL A 108 7.39 8.79 -2.69
N TYR A 109 6.10 8.50 -2.52
CA TYR A 109 5.64 7.38 -1.71
C TYR A 109 6.01 6.02 -2.32
N ALA A 110 5.87 5.88 -3.65
CA ALA A 110 6.32 4.71 -4.40
C ALA A 110 7.81 4.40 -4.15
N ARG A 111 8.67 5.42 -4.27
CA ARG A 111 10.12 5.29 -3.99
C ARG A 111 10.41 4.92 -2.53
N ARG A 112 9.73 5.55 -1.58
CA ARG A 112 9.88 5.20 -0.14
C ARG A 112 9.45 3.77 0.14
N LEU A 113 8.42 3.29 -0.56
CA LEU A 113 7.94 1.92 -0.45
C LEU A 113 8.99 0.93 -0.99
N ALA A 114 9.60 1.23 -2.13
CA ALA A 114 10.69 0.43 -2.69
C ALA A 114 11.88 0.37 -1.71
N SER A 115 12.32 1.51 -1.17
CA SER A 115 13.41 1.54 -0.17
C SER A 115 13.04 0.81 1.13
N LEU A 116 11.77 0.84 1.54
CA LEU A 116 11.31 0.04 2.68
C LEU A 116 11.42 -1.46 2.39
N GLY A 117 11.09 -1.89 1.16
CA GLY A 117 11.26 -3.27 0.72
C GLY A 117 12.72 -3.72 0.80
N GLU A 118 13.63 -2.94 0.23
CA GLU A 118 15.08 -3.20 0.30
C GLU A 118 15.56 -3.37 1.74
N HIS A 119 15.22 -2.44 2.64
CA HIS A 119 15.62 -2.54 4.05
C HIS A 119 15.04 -3.76 4.78
N LEU A 120 13.81 -4.18 4.43
CA LEU A 120 13.21 -5.38 5.03
C LEU A 120 13.89 -6.65 4.55
N THR A 121 14.30 -6.71 3.28
CA THR A 121 15.12 -7.81 2.74
C THR A 121 16.46 -7.88 3.46
N ASP A 122 17.16 -6.74 3.59
CA ASP A 122 18.46 -6.65 4.25
C ASP A 122 18.39 -7.14 5.71
N LEU A 123 17.38 -6.69 6.47
CA LEU A 123 17.15 -7.13 7.85
C LEU A 123 16.88 -8.64 7.94
N GLY A 124 16.21 -9.19 6.95
CA GLY A 124 15.96 -10.61 6.81
C GLY A 124 17.24 -11.42 6.62
N GLU A 125 18.09 -10.98 5.70
CA GLU A 125 19.40 -11.57 5.43
C GLU A 125 20.33 -11.50 6.65
N ASP A 126 20.38 -10.36 7.33
CA ASP A 126 21.13 -10.18 8.58
C ASP A 126 20.69 -11.17 9.66
N HIS A 127 19.37 -11.43 9.77
CA HIS A 127 18.84 -12.38 10.73
C HIS A 127 19.27 -13.82 10.40
N LEU A 128 19.24 -14.20 9.12
CA LEU A 128 19.72 -15.50 8.65
C LEU A 128 21.21 -15.69 8.91
N LEU A 129 22.02 -14.67 8.64
CA LEU A 129 23.47 -14.67 8.92
C LEU A 129 23.74 -14.85 10.42
N LEU A 130 22.99 -14.17 11.28
CA LEU A 130 23.11 -14.29 12.73
C LEU A 130 22.73 -15.70 13.23
N GLU A 131 21.66 -16.29 12.70
CA GLU A 131 21.29 -17.67 13.02
C GLU A 131 22.35 -18.68 12.57
N ALA A 132 22.89 -18.51 11.36
CA ALA A 132 23.95 -19.37 10.83
C ALA A 132 25.21 -19.29 11.68
N TYR A 133 25.60 -18.07 12.08
CA TYR A 133 26.73 -17.83 12.98
C TYR A 133 26.53 -18.50 14.34
N ARG A 134 25.34 -18.37 14.94
CA ARG A 134 24.99 -19.03 16.21
C ARG A 134 25.02 -20.55 16.13
N ARG A 135 24.58 -21.14 15.02
CA ARG A 135 24.68 -22.60 14.80
C ARG A 135 26.14 -23.04 14.69
N ALA A 136 26.95 -22.30 13.93
CA ALA A 136 28.37 -22.63 13.73
C ALA A 136 29.20 -22.50 15.01
N HIS A 137 28.87 -21.54 15.87
CA HIS A 137 29.60 -21.25 17.11
C HIS A 137 28.90 -21.82 18.36
N ARG A 138 27.96 -22.75 18.21
CA ARG A 138 27.34 -23.42 19.35
C ARG A 138 28.39 -24.30 20.03
N PRO A 139 28.73 -24.08 21.31
CA PRO A 139 29.68 -24.93 22.00
C PRO A 139 29.13 -26.36 22.07
N PRO A 140 29.98 -27.40 21.93
CA PRO A 140 29.54 -28.78 22.07
C PRO A 140 28.88 -28.95 23.44
N GLN A 141 27.64 -29.44 23.45
CA GLN A 141 26.95 -29.77 24.69
C GLN A 141 27.74 -30.90 25.37
N PRO A 142 28.13 -30.75 26.66
CA PRO A 142 28.75 -31.84 27.38
C PRO A 142 27.73 -33.00 27.56
N PRO A 143 28.23 -34.25 27.62
CA PRO A 143 27.41 -35.46 27.66
C PRO A 143 26.54 -35.58 28.91
#